data_AF-A0A1Y3BJW3-F1
#
_entry.id   AF-A0A1Y3BJW3-F1
#
_cell.length_a   1.000
_cell.length_b   1.000
_cell.length_c   1.000
_cell.angle_alpha   90.00
_cell.angle_beta   90.00
_cell.angle_gamma   90.00
#
_symmetry.space_group_name_H-M   'P 1'
#
loop_
_entity.id
_entity.type
_entity.pdbx_description
1 polymer ?
#
loop_
_entity_poly.entity_id
_entity_poly.type
_entity_poly.pdbx_seq_one_letter_code
_entity_poly.pdbx_strand_id
1 'polypeptide(L)'
;MYSYCRATLYKEIDSNKEDVQELLNYLKQGKRLECPKNCPESVYNLMLMCWQYEPECRPNASEVYRMIKTIDEQIRSQLLI
;
A
#
# COMPACT_ATOMS: atom_id res chain seq x y z
N MET A 1 0.64 6.02 6.45
CA MET A 1 0.88 5.40 5.13
C MET A 1 2.21 5.79 4.51
N TYR A 2 2.63 7.06 4.53
CA TYR A 2 3.99 7.46 4.12
C TYR A 2 5.12 6.92 5.03
N SER A 3 4.80 6.52 6.26
CA SER A 3 5.76 5.98 7.23
C SER A 3 6.26 4.57 6.88
N TYR A 4 5.42 3.72 6.28
CA TYR A 4 5.80 2.34 5.95
C TYR A 4 6.65 2.28 4.67
N CYS A 5 6.35 3.14 3.69
CA CYS A 5 7.16 3.28 2.49
C CYS A 5 8.58 3.78 2.83
N ARG A 6 8.70 4.73 3.77
CA ARG A 6 9.97 5.32 4.21
C ARG A 6 10.92 4.32 4.90
N ALA A 7 10.43 3.24 5.50
CA ALA A 7 11.26 2.36 6.32
C ALA A 7 12.02 1.28 5.54
N THR A 8 11.55 0.89 4.35
CA THR A 8 12.07 -0.26 3.60
C THR A 8 12.54 0.05 2.18
N LEU A 9 11.89 0.95 1.43
CA LEU A 9 12.37 1.36 0.09
C LEU A 9 13.32 2.57 0.14
N TYR A 10 13.14 3.49 1.09
CA TYR A 10 13.91 4.74 1.17
C TYR A 10 15.24 4.63 1.93
N LYS A 11 15.55 3.50 2.57
CA LYS A 11 16.83 3.33 3.29
C LYS A 11 18.01 2.99 2.38
N GLU A 12 17.74 2.44 1.20
CA GLU A 12 18.77 2.08 0.19
C GLU A 12 18.92 3.15 -0.90
N ILE A 13 17.94 4.04 -1.00
CA ILE A 13 17.87 5.20 -1.89
C ILE A 13 18.47 6.36 -1.10
N ASP A 14 19.77 6.59 -1.27
CA ASP A 14 20.47 7.70 -0.63
C ASP A 14 19.81 9.05 -1.00
N SER A 15 20.06 10.09 -0.23
CA SER A 15 19.40 11.39 -0.40
C SER A 15 19.95 12.18 -1.60
N ASN A 16 20.16 11.53 -2.75
CA ASN A 16 20.65 12.15 -3.97
C ASN A 16 19.61 12.13 -5.11
N LYS A 17 19.75 13.04 -6.08
CA LYS A 17 18.75 13.25 -7.15
C LYS A 17 18.54 12.04 -8.07
N GLU A 18 19.55 11.18 -8.22
CA GLU A 18 19.47 9.99 -9.08
C GLU A 18 18.54 8.93 -8.48
N ASP A 19 18.53 8.79 -7.16
CA ASP A 19 17.76 7.77 -6.45
C ASP A 19 16.24 8.03 -6.50
N VAL A 20 15.84 9.31 -6.58
CA VAL A 20 14.43 9.70 -6.78
C VAL A 20 13.94 9.30 -8.17
N GLN A 21 14.78 9.44 -9.20
CA GLN A 21 14.39 9.10 -10.57
C GLN A 21 14.22 7.58 -10.74
N GLU A 22 15.06 6.79 -10.09
CA GLU A 22 14.91 5.34 -10.02
C GLU A 22 13.62 4.94 -9.30
N LEU A 23 13.32 5.57 -8.15
CA LEU A 23 12.06 5.35 -7.43
C LEU A 23 10.84 5.65 -8.30
N LEU A 24 10.85 6.77 -9.03
CA LEU A 24 9.75 7.12 -9.93
C LEU A 24 9.59 6.09 -11.05
N ASN A 25 10.69 5.60 -11.62
CA ASN A 25 10.65 4.55 -12.65
C ASN A 25 10.11 3.23 -12.08
N TYR A 26 10.52 2.84 -10.88
CA TYR A 26 10.00 1.68 -10.16
C TYR A 26 8.47 1.77 -10.00
N LEU A 27 7.97 2.93 -9.54
CA LEU A 27 6.53 3.15 -9.34
C LEU A 27 5.75 3.22 -10.67
N LYS A 28 6.33 3.82 -11.72
CA LYS A 28 5.73 3.85 -13.07
C LYS A 28 5.57 2.48 -13.70
N GLN A 29 6.46 1.53 -13.38
CA GLN A 29 6.35 0.13 -13.81
C GLN A 29 5.27 -0.66 -13.04
N GLY A 30 4.51 -0.01 -12.16
CA GLY A 30 3.50 -0.66 -11.33
C GLY A 30 4.08 -1.42 -10.13
N LYS A 31 5.40 -1.40 -9.93
CA LYS A 31 6.02 -2.07 -8.79
C LYS A 31 5.68 -1.33 -7.50
N ARG A 32 5.40 -2.07 -6.43
CA ARG A 32 5.03 -1.53 -5.11
C ARG A 32 5.84 -2.23 -4.02
N LEU A 33 5.64 -1.79 -2.78
CA LEU A 33 6.16 -2.50 -1.62
C LEU A 33 5.57 -3.92 -1.58
N GLU A 34 6.37 -4.88 -1.14
CA GLU A 34 5.89 -6.22 -0.86
C GLU A 34 4.87 -6.23 0.28
N CYS A 35 4.05 -7.28 0.31
CA CYS A 35 3.09 -7.49 1.40
C CYS A 35 3.83 -7.67 2.73
N PRO A 36 3.50 -6.88 3.77
CA PRO A 36 4.10 -7.07 5.09
C PRO A 36 3.81 -8.46 5.66
N LYS A 37 4.74 -8.99 6.47
CA LYS A 37 4.51 -10.22 7.23
C LYS A 37 3.26 -10.08 8.11
N ASN A 38 2.43 -11.13 8.13
CA ASN A 38 1.16 -11.19 8.87
C ASN A 38 0.10 -10.15 8.45
N CYS A 39 0.23 -9.57 7.25
CA CYS A 39 -0.82 -8.72 6.69
C CYS A 39 -1.87 -9.60 5.98
N PRO A 40 -3.18 -9.46 6.31
CA PRO A 40 -4.23 -10.13 5.56
C PRO A 40 -4.22 -9.69 4.10
N GLU A 41 -4.41 -10.64 3.18
CA GLU A 41 -4.38 -10.39 1.73
C GLU A 41 -5.37 -9.29 1.32
N SER A 42 -6.56 -9.28 1.92
CA SER A 42 -7.59 -8.26 1.67
C SER A 42 -7.15 -6.85 2.04
N VAL A 43 -6.36 -6.70 3.10
CA VAL A 43 -5.77 -5.41 3.51
C VAL A 43 -4.68 -5.00 2.51
N TYR A 44 -3.84 -5.94 2.06
CA TYR A 44 -2.83 -5.67 1.06
C TYR A 44 -3.43 -5.26 -0.30
N ASN A 45 -4.51 -5.91 -0.72
CA ASN A 45 -5.25 -5.53 -1.92
C ASN A 45 -5.83 -4.12 -1.82
N LEU A 46 -6.37 -3.73 -0.66
CA LEU A 46 -6.79 -2.35 -0.42
C LEU A 46 -5.60 -1.37 -0.51
N MET A 47 -4.42 -1.73 0.00
CA MET A 47 -3.22 -0.90 -0.15
C MET A 47 -2.81 -0.74 -1.62
N LEU A 48 -2.86 -1.81 -2.43
CA LEU A 48 -2.60 -1.73 -3.87
C LEU A 48 -3.57 -0.79 -4.59
N MET A 49 -4.85 -0.79 -4.21
CA MET A 49 -5.84 0.18 -4.73
C MET A 49 -5.50 1.63 -4.34
N CYS A 50 -5.08 1.86 -3.10
CA CYS A 50 -4.60 3.18 -2.66
C CYS A 50 -3.31 3.62 -3.38
N TRP A 51 -2.53 2.67 -3.91
CA TRP A 51 -1.27 2.91 -4.61
C TRP A 51 -1.40 2.86 -6.14
N GLN A 52 -2.60 3.00 -6.70
CA GLN A 52 -2.76 3.15 -8.15
C GLN A 52 -1.93 4.32 -8.68
N TYR A 53 -1.33 4.13 -9.86
CA TYR A 53 -0.50 5.16 -10.48
C TYR A 53 -1.34 6.42 -10.72
N GLU A 54 -2.46 6.25 -11.42
CA GLU A 54 -3.41 7.33 -11.68
C GLU A 54 -4.19 7.70 -10.41
N PRO A 55 -4.11 8.97 -9.95
CA PRO A 55 -4.80 9.44 -8.75
C PRO A 55 -6.31 9.18 -8.74
N GLU A 56 -6.94 9.23 -9.92
CA GLU A 56 -8.38 9.11 -10.14
C GLU A 56 -8.85 7.66 -9.96
N CYS A 57 -7.94 6.70 -10.11
CA CYS A 57 -8.21 5.29 -9.85
C CYS A 57 -8.07 4.92 -8.36
N ARG A 58 -7.61 5.85 -7.51
CA ARG A 58 -7.46 5.59 -6.07
C ARG A 58 -8.81 5.78 -5.37
N PRO A 59 -9.18 4.91 -4.43
CA PRO A 59 -10.37 5.13 -3.61
C PRO A 59 -10.21 6.39 -2.77
N ASN A 60 -11.31 7.14 -2.61
CA ASN A 60 -11.33 8.26 -1.68
C ASN A 60 -11.34 7.77 -0.21
N ALA A 61 -11.10 8.69 0.73
CA ALA A 61 -11.00 8.34 2.14
C ALA A 61 -12.25 7.63 2.70
N SER A 62 -13.44 8.03 2.24
CA SER A 62 -14.71 7.42 2.67
C SER A 62 -14.86 5.99 2.14
N GLU A 63 -14.40 5.71 0.92
CA GLU A 63 -14.34 4.36 0.35
C GLU A 63 -13.36 3.48 1.11
N VAL A 64 -12.14 3.97 1.35
CA VAL A 64 -11.13 3.26 2.15
C VAL A 64 -11.68 2.90 3.53
N TYR A 65 -12.36 3.83 4.20
CA TYR A 65 -12.98 3.59 5.50
C TYR A 65 -14.04 2.49 5.46
N ARG A 66 -14.92 2.48 4.44
CA ARG A 66 -15.93 1.42 4.30
C ARG A 66 -15.27 0.06 4.06
N MET A 67 -14.31 0.01 3.14
CA MET A 67 -13.63 -1.24 2.78
C MET A 67 -12.86 -1.82 3.97
N ILE A 68 -12.11 -1.01 4.70
CA ILE A 68 -11.35 -1.49 5.86
C ILE A 68 -12.27 -1.98 6.98
N LYS A 69 -13.44 -1.36 7.17
CA LYS A 69 -14.46 -1.83 8.12
C LYS A 69 -15.00 -3.20 7.75
N THR A 70 -15.35 -3.41 6.48
CA THR A 70 -15.80 -4.71 5.98
C THR A 70 -14.73 -5.78 6.14
N ILE A 71 -13.47 -5.47 5.81
CA ILE A 71 -12.35 -6.40 5.97
C ILE A 71 -12.18 -6.79 7.44
N ASP A 72 -12.21 -5.83 8.35
CA ASP A 72 -12.09 -6.04 9.79
C ASP A 72 -13.21 -6.94 10.34
N GLU A 73 -14.45 -6.74 9.89
CA GLU A 73 -15.60 -7.59 10.24
C GLU A 73 -15.44 -9.03 9.72
N GLN A 74 -14.96 -9.20 8.49
CA GLN A 74 -14.71 -10.52 7.89
C GLN A 74 -13.62 -11.29 8.65
N ILE A 75 -12.50 -10.63 8.95
CA ILE A 75 -11.39 -11.24 9.70
C ILE A 75 -11.86 -11.67 11.09
N ARG A 76 -12.60 -10.81 11.81
CA ARG A 76 -13.15 -11.18 13.11
C ARG A 76 -14.09 -12.38 13.05
N SER A 77 -14.92 -12.47 12.00
CA SER A 77 -15.86 -13.56 11.82
C SER A 77 -15.16 -14.90 11.54
N GLN A 78 -13.99 -14.88 10.89
CA GLN A 78 -13.17 -16.07 10.63
C GLN A 78 -12.42 -16.57 11.87
N LEU A 79 -12.22 -15.71 12.89
CA LEU A 79 -11.58 -16.06 14.16
C LEU A 79 -12.55 -16.63 15.21
N LEU A 80 -13.85 -16.68 14.90
CA LEU A 80 -14.91 -17.19 15.78
C LEU A 80 -15.40 -18.60 15.41
N ILE A 81 -14.60 -19.35 14.64
CA ILE A 81 -14.84 -20.76 14.26
C ILE A 81 -13.80 -21.64 14.94
#